data_AF-A0A0W0WBF9-F1
#
_entry.id   AF-A0A0W0WBF9-F1
#
_cell.length_a   1.000
_cell.length_b   1.000
_cell.length_c   1.000
_cell.angle_alpha   90.00
_cell.angle_beta   90.00
_cell.angle_gamma   90.00
#
_symmetry.space_group_name_H-M   'P 1'
#
loop_
_entity.id
_entity.type
_entity.pdbx_description
1 polymer ?
#
loop_
_entity_poly.entity_id
_entity_poly.type
_entity_poly.pdbx_seq_one_letter_code
_entity_poly.pdbx_strand_id
1 'polypeptide(L)'
;MQYIDVYREIFPNNPQPHKRVIATSLQKTLRTLIKRWPELDPNGKALTIDAFRRYLEMLKLNAPKFSLGEYVTQEGNRKKNNLETFARWNTVVKFLENAYS
;
A
#
# COMPACT_ATOMS: atom_id res chain seq x y z
N MET A 1 7.95 6.59 11.08
CA MET A 1 6.82 7.21 10.35
C MET A 1 5.64 6.27 10.52
N GLN A 2 4.59 6.69 11.21
CA GLN A 2 3.53 5.82 11.74
C GLN A 2 2.89 4.87 10.69
N TYR A 3 2.78 5.30 9.43
CA TYR A 3 2.29 4.46 8.32
C TYR A 3 3.13 3.20 8.06
N ILE A 4 4.45 3.28 8.26
CA ILE A 4 5.35 2.13 8.08
C ILE A 4 5.11 1.09 9.17
N ASP A 5 4.80 1.55 10.39
CA ASP A 5 4.57 0.66 11.53
C ASP A 5 3.24 -0.08 11.36
N VAL A 6 2.19 0.58 10.86
CA VAL A 6 0.93 -0.08 10.45
C VAL A 6 1.17 -1.14 9.37
N TYR A 7 1.96 -0.82 8.35
CA TYR A 7 2.29 -1.77 7.29
C TYR A 7 3.02 -3.02 7.83
N ARG A 8 3.99 -2.83 8.73
CA ARG A 8 4.73 -3.92 9.38
C ARG A 8 3.81 -4.86 10.15
N GLU A 9 2.79 -4.31 10.80
CA GLU A 9 1.83 -5.08 11.58
C GLU A 9 0.90 -5.92 10.69
N ILE A 10 0.38 -5.34 9.60
CA ILE A 10 -0.62 -6.00 8.76
C ILE A 10 0.03 -7.02 7.79
N PHE A 11 1.21 -6.68 7.27
CA PHE A 11 1.96 -7.48 6.30
C PHE A 11 3.38 -7.81 6.82
N PRO A 12 3.52 -8.56 7.92
CA PRO A 12 4.82 -8.84 8.53
C PRO A 12 5.74 -9.65 7.62
N ASN A 13 5.16 -10.51 6.77
CA ASN A 13 5.88 -11.41 5.88
C ASN A 13 6.26 -10.78 4.53
N ASN A 14 5.77 -9.58 4.24
CA ASN A 14 6.11 -8.87 3.00
C ASN A 14 7.48 -8.16 3.14
N PRO A 15 8.14 -7.81 2.02
CA PRO A 15 9.37 -7.03 2.07
C PRO A 15 9.19 -5.73 2.87
N GLN A 16 10.05 -5.55 3.88
CA GLN A 16 9.96 -4.44 4.83
C GLN A 16 10.86 -3.27 4.41
N PRO A 17 10.40 -2.01 4.54
CA PRO A 17 11.29 -0.86 4.46
C PRO A 17 12.40 -0.95 5.51
N HIS A 18 13.64 -0.59 5.13
CA HIS A 18 14.76 -0.52 6.06
C HIS A 18 14.42 0.34 7.28
N LYS A 19 14.79 -0.15 8.47
CA LYS A 19 14.43 0.49 9.74
C LYS A 19 15.03 1.89 9.93
N ARG A 20 16.23 2.13 9.39
CA ARG A 20 17.00 3.37 9.59
C ARG A 20 16.96 4.32 8.40
N VAL A 21 16.86 3.79 7.18
CA VAL A 21 16.94 4.57 5.95
C VAL A 21 15.71 4.28 5.10
N ILE A 22 14.82 5.25 4.99
CA ILE A 22 13.63 5.14 4.13
C ILE A 22 14.02 5.65 2.75
N ALA A 23 13.91 4.81 1.73
CA ALA A 23 14.19 5.18 0.34
C ALA A 23 13.42 6.45 -0.06
N THR A 24 14.10 7.36 -0.78
CA THR A 24 13.50 8.61 -1.25
C THR A 24 12.26 8.37 -2.13
N SER A 25 12.24 7.28 -2.90
CA SER A 25 11.06 6.84 -3.67
C SER A 25 9.86 6.61 -2.76
N LEU A 26 10.02 5.76 -1.74
CA LEU A 26 8.97 5.45 -0.77
C LEU A 26 8.47 6.70 -0.05
N GLN A 27 9.37 7.61 0.35
CA GLN A 27 8.96 8.88 0.97
C GLN A 27 8.11 9.73 0.02
N LYS A 28 8.51 9.86 -1.24
CA LYS A 28 7.74 10.57 -2.28
C LYS A 28 6.39 9.91 -2.51
N THR A 29 6.36 8.59 -2.65
CA THR A 29 5.12 7.82 -2.85
C THR A 29 4.14 8.00 -1.71
N LEU A 30 4.59 7.89 -0.45
CA LEU A 30 3.73 8.13 0.72
C LEU A 30 3.24 9.58 0.80
N ARG A 31 4.09 10.57 0.49
CA ARG A 31 3.68 11.98 0.44
C ARG A 31 2.61 12.22 -0.63
N THR A 32 2.78 11.63 -1.82
CA THR A 32 1.78 11.69 -2.88
C THR A 32 0.47 11.07 -2.43
N LEU A 33 0.52 9.90 -1.79
CA LEU A 33 -0.68 9.26 -1.26
C LEU A 33 -1.40 10.16 -0.26
N ILE A 34 -0.70 10.67 0.75
CA ILE A 34 -1.28 11.55 1.79
C ILE A 34 -1.91 12.79 1.16
N LYS A 35 -1.21 13.42 0.21
CA LYS A 35 -1.70 14.64 -0.47
C LYS A 35 -2.99 14.38 -1.27
N ARG A 36 -3.08 13.22 -1.92
CA ARG A 36 -4.18 12.89 -2.85
C ARG A 36 -5.29 12.07 -2.22
N TRP A 37 -5.12 11.58 -1.00
CA TRP A 37 -6.13 10.78 -0.30
C TRP A 37 -7.52 11.44 -0.22
N PRO A 38 -7.64 12.77 0.00
CA PRO A 38 -8.93 13.44 -0.07
C PRO A 38 -9.69 13.26 -1.39
N GLU A 39 -9.01 12.97 -2.50
CA GLU A 39 -9.65 12.67 -3.80
C GLU A 39 -10.33 11.28 -3.79
N LEU A 40 -9.98 10.40 -2.85
CA LEU A 40 -10.49 9.03 -2.73
C LEU A 40 -11.51 8.88 -1.60
N ASP A 41 -11.40 9.71 -0.56
CA ASP A 41 -12.35 9.70 0.55
C ASP A 41 -13.66 10.37 0.11
N PRO A 42 -14.83 9.72 0.25
CA PRO A 42 -16.12 10.29 -0.17
C PRO A 42 -16.46 11.64 0.49
N ASN A 43 -15.85 11.95 1.63
CA ASN A 43 -16.06 13.19 2.36
C ASN A 43 -14.86 14.15 2.26
N GLY A 44 -13.89 13.87 1.38
CA GLY A 44 -12.69 14.69 1.21
C GLY A 44 -11.76 14.70 2.42
N LYS A 45 -11.83 13.69 3.31
CA LYS A 45 -11.02 13.66 4.52
C LYS A 45 -9.56 13.34 4.23
N ALA A 46 -8.66 13.94 5.00
CA ALA A 46 -7.24 13.62 4.97
C ALA A 46 -6.98 12.17 5.41
N LEU A 47 -5.88 11.60 4.92
CA LEU A 47 -5.46 10.26 5.32
C LEU A 47 -5.08 10.24 6.81
N THR A 48 -5.78 9.44 7.60
CA THR A 48 -5.43 9.15 8.99
C THR A 48 -4.75 7.79 9.09
N ILE A 49 -4.10 7.52 10.23
CA ILE A 49 -3.50 6.22 10.53
C ILE A 49 -4.56 5.11 10.51
N ASP A 50 -5.74 5.36 11.06
CA ASP A 50 -6.84 4.38 11.07
C ASP A 50 -7.40 4.13 9.67
N ALA A 51 -7.54 5.19 8.85
CA ALA A 51 -7.96 5.03 7.46
C ALA A 51 -6.95 4.19 6.67
N PHE A 52 -5.65 4.44 6.89
CA PHE A 52 -4.60 3.66 6.25
C PHE A 52 -4.57 2.20 6.70
N ARG A 53 -4.76 1.95 8.00
CA ARG A 53 -4.89 0.60 8.57
C ARG A 53 -6.03 -0.16 7.93
N ARG A 54 -7.23 0.43 7.89
CA ARG A 54 -8.41 -0.17 7.27
C ARG A 54 -8.18 -0.48 5.79
N TYR A 55 -7.56 0.44 5.06
CA TYR A 55 -7.19 0.22 3.67
C TYR A 55 -6.29 -1.01 3.50
N LEU A 56 -5.24 -1.14 4.31
CA LEU A 56 -4.32 -2.27 4.25
C LEU A 56 -4.97 -3.59 4.68
N GLU A 57 -5.86 -3.58 5.67
CA GLU A 57 -6.66 -4.75 6.07
C GLU A 57 -7.59 -5.20 4.94
N MET A 58 -8.30 -4.27 4.30
CA MET A 58 -9.13 -4.57 3.13
C MET A 58 -8.28 -5.11 1.98
N LEU A 59 -7.10 -4.55 1.72
CA LEU A 59 -6.17 -5.03 0.70
C LEU A 59 -5.77 -6.49 0.94
N LYS A 60 -5.49 -6.84 2.20
CA LYS A 60 -5.14 -8.19 2.62
C LYS A 60 -6.30 -9.18 2.42
N LEU A 61 -7.53 -8.77 2.74
CA LEU A 61 -8.71 -9.61 2.65
C LEU A 61 -9.19 -9.80 1.20
N ASN A 62 -9.31 -8.70 0.44
CA ASN A 62 -9.96 -8.70 -0.86
C ASN A 62 -9.00 -9.00 -2.01
N ALA A 63 -7.69 -8.85 -1.80
CA ALA A 63 -6.69 -9.16 -2.83
C ALA A 63 -5.53 -9.98 -2.25
N PRO A 64 -5.74 -11.28 -1.96
CA PRO A 64 -4.77 -12.15 -1.27
C PRO A 64 -3.40 -12.24 -1.96
N LYS A 65 -3.35 -11.98 -3.27
CA LYS A 65 -2.10 -11.92 -4.05
C LYS A 65 -1.12 -10.89 -3.47
N PHE A 66 -1.60 -9.81 -2.84
CA PHE A 66 -0.75 -8.83 -2.19
C PHE A 66 -0.04 -9.37 -0.94
N SER A 67 -0.57 -10.42 -0.30
CA SER A 67 0.07 -11.09 0.84
C SER A 67 1.19 -12.06 0.46
N LEU A 68 1.39 -12.35 -0.83
CA LEU A 68 2.42 -13.30 -1.28
C LEU A 68 3.85 -12.77 -1.11
N GLY A 69 4.04 -11.50 -0.74
CA GLY A 69 5.35 -10.86 -0.60
C GLY A 69 6.07 -10.65 -1.93
N GLU A 70 6.24 -11.70 -2.72
CA GLU A 70 6.72 -11.71 -4.10
C GLU A 70 5.92 -12.74 -4.93
N TYR A 71 5.70 -12.45 -6.22
CA TYR A 71 5.02 -13.38 -7.13
C TYR A 71 5.52 -13.19 -8.57
N VAL A 72 5.28 -14.19 -9.40
CA VAL A 72 5.60 -14.15 -10.84
C VAL A 72 4.29 -13.91 -11.60
N THR A 73 4.26 -12.93 -12.50
CA THR A 73 3.11 -12.72 -13.38
C THR A 73 3.02 -13.81 -14.44
N GLN A 74 1.89 -13.91 -15.14
CA GLN A 74 1.74 -14.83 -16.28
C GLN A 74 2.79 -14.62 -17.39
N GLU A 75 3.32 -13.40 -17.51
CA GLU A 75 4.37 -13.01 -18.46
C GLU A 75 5.80 -13.31 -17.95
N GLY A 76 5.96 -13.94 -16.79
CA GLY A 76 7.26 -14.26 -16.20
C GLY A 76 7.91 -13.11 -15.41
N ASN A 77 7.25 -11.95 -15.29
CA ASN A 77 7.79 -10.82 -14.53
C ASN A 77 7.70 -11.06 -13.02
N ARG A 78 8.83 -10.97 -12.31
CA ARG A 78 8.84 -10.99 -10.84
C ARG A 78 8.33 -9.65 -10.29
N LYS A 79 7.32 -9.71 -9.42
CA LYS A 79 6.75 -8.57 -8.71
C LYS A 79 6.96 -8.74 -7.21
N LYS A 80 7.22 -7.63 -6.53
CA LYS A 80 7.34 -7.57 -5.07
C LYS A 80 6.23 -6.71 -4.50
N ASN A 81 5.50 -7.25 -3.55
CA ASN A 81 4.43 -6.57 -2.84
C ASN A 81 5.00 -5.91 -1.58
N ASN A 82 5.56 -4.72 -1.74
CA ASN A 82 6.10 -3.92 -0.64
C ASN A 82 5.23 -2.69 -0.35
N LEU A 83 5.53 -1.97 0.74
CA LEU A 83 4.81 -0.74 1.10
C LEU A 83 4.77 0.29 -0.05
N GLU A 84 5.85 0.42 -0.81
CA GLU A 84 5.85 1.36 -1.95
C GLU A 84 4.78 0.97 -2.97
N THR A 85 4.64 -0.32 -3.28
CA THR A 85 3.58 -0.83 -4.16
C THR A 85 2.19 -0.50 -3.61
N PHE A 86 1.98 -0.67 -2.32
CA PHE A 86 0.66 -0.44 -1.70
C PHE A 86 0.33 1.04 -1.57
N ALA A 87 1.34 1.90 -1.56
CA ALA A 87 1.17 3.35 -1.53
C ALA A 87 1.18 4.01 -2.91
N ARG A 88 1.45 3.26 -3.99
CA ARG A 88 1.39 3.80 -5.37
C ARG A 88 -0.04 4.19 -5.70
N TRP A 89 -0.21 5.41 -6.18
CA TRP A 89 -1.51 5.98 -6.55
C TRP A 89 -2.36 5.02 -7.41
N ASN A 90 -1.80 4.52 -8.51
CA ASN A 90 -2.53 3.62 -9.40
C ASN A 90 -2.93 2.30 -8.74
N THR A 91 -2.14 1.79 -7.79
CA THR A 91 -2.49 0.58 -7.03
C THR A 91 -3.65 0.86 -6.09
N VAL A 92 -3.59 1.97 -5.36
CA VAL A 92 -4.64 2.39 -4.43
C VAL A 92 -5.97 2.62 -5.18
N VAL A 93 -5.95 3.41 -6.27
CA VAL A 93 -7.14 3.68 -7.09
C VAL A 93 -7.76 2.39 -7.61
N LYS A 94 -6.97 1.55 -8.28
CA LYS A 94 -7.47 0.28 -8.82
C LYS A 94 -8.04 -0.63 -7.74
N PHE A 95 -7.47 -0.61 -6.54
CA PHE A 95 -8.01 -1.38 -5.42
C PHE A 95 -9.36 -0.85 -4.93
N LEU A 96 -9.46 0.47 -4.72
CA LEU A 96 -10.72 1.09 -4.27
C LEU A 96 -11.83 1.02 -5.32
N GLU A 97 -11.48 0.99 -6.60
CA GLU A 97 -12.40 0.75 -7.73
C GLU A 97 -12.73 -0.73 -7.95
N ASN A 98 -12.27 -1.62 -7.06
CA ASN A 98 -12.52 -3.06 -7.11
C ASN A 98 -11.94 -3.77 -8.36
N ALA A 99 -10.92 -3.21 -9.00
CA ALA A 99 -10.31 -3.73 -10.23
C ALA A 99 -9.34 -4.92 -10.01
N TYR A 100 -9.22 -5.42 -8.77
CA TYR A 100 -8.43 -6.61 -8.44
C TYR A 100 -9.29 -7.80 -7.96
N SER A 101 -10.62 -7.65 -7.98
CA SER A 101 -11.61 -8.70 -7.68
C SER A 101 -11.85 -9.63 -8.85
#